data_AF-A0A8T4NR97-F1
#
_entry.id   AF-A0A8T4NR97-F1
#
_cell.length_a   1.000
_cell.length_b   1.000
_cell.length_c   1.000
_cell.angle_alpha   90.00
_cell.angle_beta   90.00
_cell.angle_gamma   90.00
#
_symmetry.space_group_name_H-M   'P 1'
#
loop_
_entity.id
_entity.type
_entity.pdbx_description
1 polymer ?
#
loop_
_entity_poly.entity_id
_entity_poly.type
_entity_poly.pdbx_seq_one_letter_code
_entity_poly.pdbx_strand_id
1 'polypeptide(L)'
;MVRQDILAGLRNAVERGYSIEQARNTLINSGYNLNEVNEAVAYMTGGLAGVGQQQQIQPQQTQNIKPIQPQNSAQQTQTEEKPKKKFPWMVVLLSTFLIALVIVLILVLIFKDQVTELLQKLF
;
A
#
# COMPACT_ATOMS: atom_id res chain seq x y z
N MET A 1 -3.43 23.99 -1.10
CA MET A 1 -4.57 23.42 -0.34
C MET A 1 -4.00 22.20 0.35
N VAL A 2 -4.00 22.19 1.68
CA VAL A 2 -3.33 21.13 2.44
C VAL A 2 -4.06 19.81 2.23
N ARG A 3 -3.32 18.74 1.92
CA ARG A 3 -3.92 17.43 1.75
C ARG A 3 -4.28 16.80 3.10
N GLN A 4 -5.51 16.35 3.22
CA GLN A 4 -6.08 15.85 4.48
C GLN A 4 -5.51 14.49 4.88
N ASP A 5 -5.10 13.67 3.92
CA ASP A 5 -4.46 12.36 4.13
C ASP A 5 -3.10 12.49 4.83
N ILE A 6 -2.27 13.46 4.42
CA ILE A 6 -0.98 13.74 5.05
C ILE A 6 -1.20 14.21 6.49
N LEU A 7 -2.15 15.12 6.70
CA LEU A 7 -2.50 15.61 8.04
C LEU A 7 -2.96 14.48 8.97
N ALA A 8 -3.81 13.59 8.47
CA ALA A 8 -4.25 12.42 9.22
C ALA A 8 -3.08 11.49 9.57
N GLY A 9 -2.15 11.28 8.63
CA GLY A 9 -0.93 10.50 8.84
C GLY A 9 0.00 11.10 9.90
N LEU A 10 0.28 12.41 9.79
CA LEU A 10 1.08 13.15 10.78
C LEU A 10 0.45 13.08 12.18
N ARG A 11 -0.86 13.31 12.27
CA ARG A 11 -1.59 13.27 13.54
C ARG A 11 -1.53 11.88 14.18
N ASN A 12 -1.79 10.82 13.41
CA ASN A 12 -1.72 9.44 13.91
C ASN A 12 -0.32 9.08 14.42
N ALA A 13 0.73 9.52 13.71
CA ALA A 13 2.10 9.32 14.17
C ALA A 13 2.40 10.07 15.48
N VAL A 14 1.96 11.32 15.60
CA VAL A 14 2.12 12.11 16.84
C VAL A 14 1.33 11.50 18.00
N GLU A 15 0.10 11.03 17.76
CA GLU A 15 -0.73 10.34 18.76
C GLU A 15 -0.08 9.02 19.24
N ARG A 16 0.75 8.37 18.42
CA ARG A 16 1.57 7.21 18.79
C ARG A 16 2.87 7.56 19.52
N GLY A 17 3.17 8.85 19.70
CA GLY A 17 4.37 9.33 20.39
C GLY A 17 5.59 9.54 19.48
N TYR A 18 5.43 9.49 18.16
CA TYR A 18 6.52 9.84 17.25
C TYR A 18 6.70 11.36 17.19
N SER A 19 7.94 11.83 17.00
CA SER A 19 8.17 13.25 16.77
C SER A 19 7.64 13.68 15.39
N ILE A 20 7.27 14.95 15.25
CA ILE A 20 6.81 15.51 13.97
C ILE A 20 7.86 15.30 12.87
N GLU A 21 9.14 15.44 13.20
CA GLU A 21 10.24 15.22 12.27
C GLU A 21 10.35 13.75 11.82
N GLN A 22 10.16 12.79 12.73
CA GLN A 22 10.11 11.37 12.41
C GLN A 22 8.90 11.02 11.52
N ALA A 23 7.74 11.60 11.82
CA ALA A 23 6.53 11.43 11.04
C ALA A 23 6.70 12.02 9.62
N ARG A 24 7.28 13.22 9.51
CA ARG A 24 7.63 13.87 8.24
C ARG A 24 8.51 12.97 7.38
N ASN A 25 9.60 12.45 7.93
CA ASN A 25 10.53 11.59 7.20
C ASN A 25 9.86 10.29 6.76
N THR A 26 8.99 9.70 7.59
CA THR A 26 8.20 8.51 7.24
C THR A 26 7.30 8.77 6.04
N LEU A 27 6.63 9.92 5.98
CA LEU A 27 5.76 10.28 4.86
C LEU A 27 6.56 10.52 3.58
N ILE A 28 7.70 11.21 3.66
CA ILE A 28 8.60 11.38 2.50
C ILE A 28 9.04 10.01 1.95
N ASN A 29 9.46 9.10 2.83
CA ASN A 29 9.87 7.74 2.44
C ASN A 29 8.71 6.90 1.88
N SER A 30 7.47 7.23 2.22
CA SER A 30 6.27 6.57 1.70
C SER A 30 5.84 7.07 0.31
N GLY A 31 6.60 8.01 -0.27
CA GLY A 31 6.36 8.54 -1.61
C GLY A 31 5.50 9.81 -1.66
N TYR A 32 5.18 10.41 -0.51
CA TYR A 32 4.52 11.71 -0.49
C TYR A 32 5.50 12.82 -0.91
N ASN A 33 5.00 13.84 -1.61
CA ASN A 33 5.82 14.97 -2.06
C ASN A 33 6.34 15.77 -0.86
N LEU A 34 7.64 16.08 -0.84
CA LEU A 34 8.30 16.86 0.20
C LEU A 34 7.58 18.19 0.50
N ASN A 35 7.15 18.91 -0.54
CA ASN A 35 6.51 20.22 -0.37
C ASN A 35 5.15 20.09 0.31
N GLU A 36 4.37 19.07 -0.04
CA GLU A 36 3.04 18.83 0.54
C GLU A 36 3.14 18.36 1.99
N VAL A 37 4.15 17.54 2.32
CA VAL A 37 4.44 17.13 3.69
C VAL A 37 4.86 18.34 4.54
N ASN A 38 5.72 19.21 4.01
CA ASN A 38 6.14 20.43 4.70
C ASN A 38 4.98 21.41 4.93
N GLU A 39 4.10 21.59 3.95
CA GLU A 39 2.88 22.41 4.09
C GLU A 39 1.95 21.84 5.18
N ALA A 40 1.78 20.51 5.23
CA ALA A 40 0.99 19.84 6.27
C ALA A 40 1.62 19.95 7.67
N VAL A 41 2.94 19.81 7.78
CA VAL A 41 3.67 20.02 9.04
C VAL A 41 3.50 21.46 9.51
N ALA A 42 3.68 22.44 8.63
CA ALA A 42 3.50 23.86 8.95
C ALA A 42 2.07 24.20 9.35
N TYR A 43 1.08 23.59 8.70
CA TYR A 43 -0.33 23.73 9.07
C TYR A 43 -0.61 23.12 10.45
N MET A 44 -0.03 21.96 10.76
CA MET A 44 -0.20 21.28 12.05
C MET A 44 0.49 22.05 13.18
N THR A 45 1.74 22.51 12.98
CA THR A 45 2.47 23.28 14.00
C THR A 45 1.96 24.70 14.15
N GLY A 46 1.58 25.35 13.04
CA GLY A 46 0.99 26.68 13.01
C GLY A 46 -0.44 26.73 13.57
N GLY A 47 -1.23 25.68 13.38
CA GLY A 47 -2.57 25.53 13.98
C GLY A 47 -2.54 25.24 15.49
N LEU A 48 -1.40 24.78 16.02
CA LEU A 48 -1.21 24.46 17.44
C LEU A 48 -0.61 25.61 18.26
N ALA A 49 -0.33 26.78 17.67
CA ALA A 49 0.21 27.94 18.37
C ALA A 49 -0.72 28.54 19.47
N GLY A 50 -1.90 27.95 19.69
CA GLY A 50 -2.86 28.40 20.71
C GLY A 50 -3.41 27.31 21.66
N VAL A 51 -2.97 26.05 21.55
CA VAL A 51 -3.46 24.98 22.45
C VAL A 51 -2.30 24.45 23.26
N GLY A 52 -2.32 24.79 24.55
CA GLY A 52 -1.24 24.57 25.50
C GLY A 52 -0.62 23.18 25.44
N GLN A 53 0.71 23.19 25.51
CA GLN A 53 1.51 22.09 26.03
C GLN A 53 0.89 21.63 27.37
N GLN A 54 0.17 20.51 27.35
CA GLN A 54 0.13 19.64 28.51
C GLN A 54 1.19 18.55 28.29
N GLN A 55 2.32 18.78 28.96
CA GLN A 55 3.26 17.75 29.34
C GLN A 55 2.50 16.57 29.95
N GLN A 56 2.63 15.40 29.34
CA GLN A 56 2.53 14.16 30.09
C GLN A 56 3.91 13.51 30.09
N ILE A 57 4.57 13.71 31.22
CA ILE A 57 5.69 12.96 31.72
C ILE A 57 5.11 11.60 32.14
N GLN A 58 5.66 10.49 31.63
CA GLN A 58 5.61 9.22 32.38
C GLN A 58 6.91 8.43 32.15
N PRO A 59 7.42 7.73 33.19
CA PRO A 59 8.86 7.50 33.40
C PRO A 59 9.42 6.24 32.75
N GLN A 60 10.74 6.31 32.56
CA GLN A 60 11.75 5.23 32.56
C GLN A 60 11.25 3.82 32.93
N GLN A 61 11.59 2.86 32.06
CA GLN A 61 12.22 1.63 32.53
C GLN A 61 13.70 1.63 32.14
N THR A 62 14.51 2.01 33.11
CA THR A 62 15.93 1.66 33.23
C THR A 62 16.01 0.16 33.51
N GLN A 63 16.25 -0.66 32.49
CA GLN A 63 16.74 -2.03 32.71
C GLN A 63 18.26 -2.02 32.57
N ASN A 64 18.89 -2.02 33.74
CA ASN A 64 20.10 -2.76 34.09
C ASN A 64 21.04 -3.13 32.92
N ILE A 65 22.09 -2.32 32.78
CA ILE A 65 23.20 -2.53 31.87
C ILE A 65 24.01 -3.74 32.37
N LYS A 66 23.71 -4.93 31.83
CA LYS A 66 24.75 -5.96 31.66
C LYS A 66 25.61 -5.56 30.46
N PRO A 67 26.94 -5.79 30.46
CA PRO A 67 27.76 -5.61 29.28
C PRO A 67 27.33 -6.62 28.22
N ILE A 68 26.51 -6.16 27.27
CA ILE A 68 26.11 -6.95 26.12
C ILE A 68 27.26 -6.86 25.13
N GLN A 69 27.92 -8.02 25.01
CA GLN A 69 28.72 -8.49 23.89
C GLN A 69 28.31 -7.84 22.56
N PRO A 70 29.24 -7.53 21.63
CA PRO A 70 28.90 -6.91 20.35
C PRO A 70 27.86 -7.75 19.60
N GLN A 71 26.61 -7.36 19.77
CA GLN A 71 25.48 -7.94 19.08
C GLN A 71 25.58 -7.36 17.69
N ASN A 72 26.21 -8.15 16.81
CA ASN A 72 26.08 -8.08 15.37
C ASN A 72 24.66 -7.62 15.09
N SER A 73 24.54 -6.34 14.75
CA SER A 73 23.35 -5.79 14.17
C SER A 73 23.28 -6.44 12.81
N ALA A 74 22.71 -7.64 12.79
CA ALA A 74 22.19 -8.24 11.59
C ALA A 74 21.21 -7.20 11.06
N GLN A 75 21.75 -6.40 10.16
CA GLN A 75 21.09 -5.59 9.20
C GLN A 75 19.97 -6.48 8.66
N GLN A 76 18.78 -6.36 9.26
CA GLN A 76 17.57 -6.77 8.60
C GLN A 76 17.50 -5.79 7.44
N THR A 77 18.14 -6.16 6.34
CA THR A 77 17.55 -6.00 5.02
C THR A 77 16.09 -6.43 5.20
N GLN A 78 15.24 -5.47 5.55
CA GLN A 78 13.92 -5.40 4.98
C GLN A 78 14.20 -5.43 3.49
N THR A 79 14.26 -6.65 2.97
CA THR A 79 13.92 -6.91 1.59
C THR A 79 12.57 -6.23 1.47
N GLU A 80 12.62 -5.03 0.92
CA GLU A 80 11.51 -4.32 0.33
C GLU A 80 10.95 -5.34 -0.67
N GLU A 81 10.12 -6.25 -0.18
CA GLU A 81 9.17 -6.99 -0.99
C GLU A 81 8.32 -5.88 -1.57
N LYS A 82 8.79 -5.32 -2.70
CA LYS A 82 7.97 -4.60 -3.65
C LYS A 82 6.68 -5.39 -3.63
N PRO A 83 5.55 -4.81 -3.16
CA PRO A 83 4.30 -5.53 -3.18
C PRO A 83 4.18 -6.00 -4.61
N LYS A 84 4.31 -7.32 -4.82
CA LYS A 84 4.17 -7.91 -6.14
C LYS A 84 2.75 -7.54 -6.47
N LYS A 85 2.60 -6.41 -7.17
CA LYS A 85 1.34 -5.88 -7.62
C LYS A 85 0.82 -7.06 -8.39
N LYS A 86 -0.12 -7.78 -7.76
CA LYS A 86 -0.77 -8.94 -8.33
C LYS A 86 -1.61 -8.30 -9.42
N PHE A 87 -0.94 -7.99 -10.54
CA PHE A 87 -1.60 -7.73 -11.79
C PHE A 87 -2.60 -8.86 -11.89
N PRO A 88 -3.89 -8.56 -12.12
CA PRO A 88 -4.91 -9.58 -12.12
C PRO A 88 -4.70 -10.41 -13.37
N TRP A 89 -3.71 -11.29 -13.35
CA TRP A 89 -3.39 -12.21 -14.42
C TRP A 89 -4.59 -13.13 -14.68
N MET A 90 -5.37 -13.36 -13.62
CA MET A 90 -6.70 -13.93 -13.67
C MET A 90 -7.67 -13.17 -14.59
N VAL A 91 -7.63 -11.84 -14.67
CA VAL A 91 -8.44 -11.03 -15.60
C VAL A 91 -7.97 -11.21 -17.05
N VAL A 92 -6.66 -11.27 -17.28
CA VAL A 92 -6.13 -11.53 -18.64
C VAL A 92 -6.52 -12.93 -19.12
N LEU A 93 -6.37 -13.95 -18.26
CA LEU A 93 -6.79 -15.31 -18.57
C LEU A 93 -8.30 -15.39 -18.85
N LEU A 94 -9.11 -14.75 -18.01
CA LEU A 94 -10.57 -14.73 -18.15
C LEU A 94 -11.01 -14.00 -19.43
N SER A 95 -10.36 -12.89 -19.77
CA SER A 95 -10.65 -12.13 -20.99
C SER A 95 -10.31 -12.92 -22.25
N THR A 96 -9.15 -13.59 -22.28
CA THR A 96 -8.77 -14.46 -23.41
C THR A 96 -9.72 -15.64 -23.55
N PHE A 97 -10.11 -16.28 -22.44
CA PHE A 97 -11.08 -17.37 -22.45
C PHE A 97 -12.45 -16.94 -22.99
N LEU A 98 -12.92 -15.76 -22.59
CA LEU A 98 -14.20 -15.20 -23.07
C LEU A 98 -14.16 -14.94 -24.58
N ILE A 99 -13.08 -14.34 -25.10
CA ILE A 99 -12.93 -14.08 -26.54
C ILE A 99 -12.87 -15.40 -27.32
N ALA A 100 -12.13 -16.39 -26.84
CA ALA A 100 -12.07 -17.71 -27.47
C ALA A 100 -13.46 -18.36 -27.58
N LEU A 101 -14.27 -18.27 -26.53
CA LEU A 101 -15.65 -18.77 -26.53
C LEU A 101 -16.52 -18.09 -27.59
N VAL A 102 -16.41 -16.77 -27.74
CA VAL A 102 -17.16 -16.02 -28.75
C VAL A 102 -16.73 -16.43 -30.16
N ILE A 103 -15.43 -16.61 -30.40
CA ILE A 103 -14.92 -17.07 -31.70
C ILE A 103 -15.46 -18.47 -32.02
N VAL A 104 -15.40 -19.40 -31.06
CA VAL A 104 -15.95 -20.75 -31.22
C VAL A 104 -17.45 -20.70 -31.53
N LEU A 105 -18.21 -19.85 -30.83
CA LEU A 105 -19.64 -19.67 -31.07
C LEU A 105 -19.91 -19.19 -32.50
N ILE A 106 -19.16 -18.20 -32.98
CA ILE A 106 -19.28 -17.69 -34.35
C ILE A 106 -18.96 -18.78 -35.36
N LEU A 107 -17.89 -19.57 -35.14
CA LEU A 107 -17.56 -20.70 -36.01
C LEU A 107 -18.69 -21.73 -36.03
N VAL A 108 -19.27 -22.08 -34.87
CA VAL A 108 -20.44 -23.00 -34.81
C VAL A 108 -21.63 -22.45 -35.60
N LEU A 109 -21.86 -21.13 -35.59
CA LEU A 109 -22.91 -20.51 -36.39
C LEU A 109 -22.63 -20.54 -37.89
N ILE A 110 -21.39 -20.30 -38.31
CA ILE A 110 -20.97 -20.35 -39.73
C ILE A 110 -21.01 -21.78 -40.25
N PHE A 111 -20.58 -22.74 -39.43
CA PHE A 111 -20.51 -24.16 -39.77
C PHE A 111 -21.72 -24.94 -39.26
N LYS A 112 -22.86 -24.27 -39.00
CA LYS A 112 -24.04 -24.90 -38.39
C LYS A 112 -24.49 -26.15 -39.14
N ASP A 113 -24.45 -26.10 -40.47
CA ASP A 113 -24.87 -27.22 -41.32
C ASP A 113 -23.93 -28.42 -41.19
N GLN A 114 -22.61 -28.19 -41.16
CA GLN A 114 -21.61 -29.25 -40.92
C GLN A 114 -21.72 -29.82 -39.51
N VAL A 115 -21.94 -28.97 -38.50
CA VAL A 115 -22.12 -29.41 -37.10
C VAL A 115 -23.37 -30.26 -36.98
N THR A 116 -24.47 -29.86 -37.62
CA THR A 116 -25.73 -30.61 -37.61
C THR A 116 -25.56 -31.95 -38.34
N GLU A 117 -24.84 -31.97 -39.46
CA GLU A 117 -24.53 -33.20 -40.20
C GLU A 117 -23.65 -34.16 -39.37
N LEU A 118 -22.64 -33.64 -38.67
CA LEU A 118 -21.80 -34.44 -37.78
C LEU A 118 -22.61 -35.00 -36.60
N LEU A 119 -23.54 -34.22 -36.02
CA LEU A 119 -24.43 -34.67 -34.95
C LEU A 119 -25.37 -35.80 -35.42
N GLN A 120 -25.93 -35.69 -36.62
CA GLN A 120 -26.77 -36.75 -37.21
C GLN A 120 -25.98 -38.01 -37.59
N LYS A 121 -24.67 -37.88 -37.83
CA LYS A 121 -23.79 -39.03 -38.06
C LYS A 121 -23.32 -39.68 -36.77
N LEU A 122 -23.31 -38.94 -35.66
CA LEU A 122 -22.80 -39.40 -34.38
C LEU A 122 -23.89 -39.99 -33.47
N PHE A 123 -25.12 -39.48 -33.56
CA PHE A 123 -26.31 -39.99 -32.86
C PHE A 123 -27.25 -40.69 -33.84
#